data_AF-A0A5B8VST7-F1
#
_entry.id   AF-A0A5B8VST7-F1
#
_cell.length_a   1.000
_cell.length_b   1.000
_cell.length_c   1.000
_cell.angle_alpha   90.00
_cell.angle_beta   90.00
_cell.angle_gamma   90.00
#
_symmetry.space_group_name_H-M   'P 1'
#
loop_
_entity.id
_entity.type
_entity.pdbx_description
1 polymer ?
#
loop_
_entity_poly.entity_id
_entity_poly.type
_entity_poly.pdbx_seq_one_letter_code
_entity_poly.pdbx_strand_id
1 'polypeptide(L)'
;MRGVYRLPHDFKQANKKVKSVTSSKTVEKVGENTWRQSSIFTLTALIQSKDRFKLLFLGFIMVFLSVLQPNVARAQSTILREGMAYPIPPTTANRMFFLQRTPNTNTIACDLNVGSNGQVNAKIPLKTYWLRYGDSPKGQKKDLNFIQRHFAYGLNIKQRGDGKYEFWFVSYKKYHMYLLQTKDGKWRVYGKINDKLTVLGSIFIYINGGSFWNPHVDYVELRGQDLSSGKEEVQRLTDVKKDPDEGHDKAG
;
A
#
# COMPACT_ATOMS: atom_id res chain seq x y z
N MET A 1 -32.87 22.99 17.70
CA MET A 1 -33.55 21.67 17.63
C MET A 1 -32.50 20.57 17.62
N ARG A 2 -32.82 19.33 18.03
CA ARG A 2 -31.86 18.21 18.12
C ARG A 2 -32.02 17.26 16.92
N GLY A 3 -30.92 16.83 16.32
CA GLY A 3 -30.90 15.79 15.28
C GLY A 3 -29.77 14.79 15.53
N VAL A 4 -30.08 13.67 16.19
CA VAL A 4 -29.10 12.64 16.57
C VAL A 4 -29.33 11.40 15.71
N TYR A 5 -28.44 11.12 14.77
CA TYR A 5 -28.51 9.90 13.96
C TYR A 5 -28.09 8.68 14.80
N ARG A 6 -29.07 7.81 15.07
CA ARG A 6 -28.93 6.55 15.81
C ARG A 6 -28.68 5.41 14.82
N LEU A 7 -27.61 4.64 15.02
CA LEU A 7 -27.38 3.39 14.28
C LEU A 7 -28.15 2.22 14.92
N PRO A 8 -28.55 1.18 14.17
CA PRO A 8 -29.25 0.01 14.70
C PRO A 8 -28.39 -0.83 15.66
N HIS A 9 -29.08 -1.68 16.44
CA HIS A 9 -28.49 -2.55 17.45
C HIS A 9 -28.34 -3.99 16.96
N ASP A 10 -27.44 -4.71 17.65
CA ASP A 10 -27.38 -6.15 17.86
C ASP A 10 -26.86 -7.08 16.74
N PHE A 11 -25.74 -7.75 17.03
CA PHE A 11 -25.79 -9.19 17.31
C PHE A 11 -24.65 -9.56 18.28
N LYS A 12 -24.89 -10.53 19.19
CA LYS A 12 -23.94 -10.98 20.23
C LYS A 12 -23.80 -12.50 20.25
N GLN A 13 -22.79 -12.97 21.02
CA GLN A 13 -22.45 -14.37 21.32
C GLN A 13 -21.70 -15.08 20.16
N ALA A 14 -20.80 -16.04 20.38
CA ALA A 14 -20.26 -16.65 21.62
C ALA A 14 -18.69 -16.66 21.55
N ASN A 15 -17.88 -17.22 22.45
CA ASN A 15 -18.11 -18.12 23.58
C ASN A 15 -17.08 -17.88 24.73
N LYS A 16 -17.19 -18.58 25.87
CA LYS A 16 -16.49 -18.25 27.15
C LYS A 16 -16.01 -19.50 27.90
N LYS A 17 -14.93 -19.36 28.70
CA LYS A 17 -14.28 -20.40 29.55
C LYS A 17 -13.55 -21.48 28.71
N VAL A 18 -12.60 -22.26 29.24
CA VAL A 18 -12.38 -22.78 30.61
C VAL A 18 -11.05 -22.33 31.26
N LYS A 19 -10.97 -22.41 32.60
CA LYS A 19 -9.77 -22.13 33.42
C LYS A 19 -9.12 -23.42 33.93
N SER A 20 -7.83 -23.33 34.23
CA SER A 20 -7.01 -24.30 34.98
C SER A 20 -7.54 -24.68 36.37
N VAL A 21 -7.30 -25.92 36.78
CA VAL A 21 -7.15 -26.38 38.18
C VAL A 21 -5.99 -27.40 38.22
N THR A 22 -5.32 -27.56 39.36
CA THR A 22 -4.12 -28.39 39.55
C THR A 22 -4.21 -29.14 40.90
N SER A 23 -3.54 -30.30 41.01
CA SER A 23 -3.36 -31.10 42.24
C SER A 23 -4.62 -31.85 42.75
N SER A 24 -4.53 -32.94 43.53
CA SER A 24 -3.36 -33.65 44.09
C SER A 24 -3.68 -35.13 44.46
N LYS A 25 -2.64 -35.96 44.67
CA LYS A 25 -2.40 -36.96 45.76
C LYS A 25 -3.61 -37.63 46.49
N THR A 26 -3.60 -38.91 46.92
CA THR A 26 -2.52 -39.92 47.10
C THR A 26 -3.10 -41.29 47.54
N VAL A 27 -2.56 -42.44 47.05
CA VAL A 27 -2.59 -43.81 47.68
C VAL A 27 -4.00 -44.45 47.86
N GLU A 28 -4.27 -45.77 47.94
CA GLU A 28 -3.52 -47.06 47.97
C GLU A 28 -3.99 -47.96 46.76
N LYS A 29 -3.94 -49.31 46.63
CA LYS A 29 -3.49 -50.49 47.42
C LYS A 29 -2.96 -51.62 46.49
N VAL A 30 -2.46 -52.68 47.12
CA VAL A 30 -2.06 -54.02 46.62
C VAL A 30 -3.11 -54.77 45.78
N GLY A 31 -2.67 -55.58 44.80
CA GLY A 31 -3.45 -56.66 44.19
C GLY A 31 -2.73 -57.34 43.01
N GLU A 32 -2.45 -58.64 43.11
CA GLU A 32 -1.79 -59.43 42.06
C GLU A 32 -2.73 -59.72 40.87
N ASN A 33 -2.16 -59.94 39.67
CA ASN A 33 -2.36 -61.18 38.89
C ASN A 33 -1.51 -61.17 37.60
N THR A 34 -1.18 -62.34 37.07
CA THR A 34 -0.09 -62.55 36.10
C THR A 34 -0.55 -62.94 34.68
N TRP A 35 0.40 -62.88 33.74
CA TRP A 35 0.38 -63.50 32.40
C TRP A 35 -0.64 -63.01 31.34
N ARG A 36 -0.27 -61.95 30.59
CA ARG A 36 -0.58 -61.86 29.15
C ARG A 36 0.59 -61.36 28.28
N GLN A 37 1.31 -62.34 27.74
CA GLN A 37 1.92 -62.37 26.39
C GLN A 37 2.59 -61.10 25.81
N SER A 38 3.92 -61.11 25.83
CA SER A 38 4.74 -61.12 24.61
C SER A 38 4.50 -60.06 23.51
N SER A 39 5.17 -58.89 23.60
CA SER A 39 5.48 -57.99 22.44
C SER A 39 6.54 -56.89 22.71
N ILE A 40 7.58 -57.09 23.56
CA ILE A 40 8.65 -56.07 23.77
C ILE A 40 10.08 -56.66 23.74
N PHE A 41 10.38 -57.34 22.64
CA PHE A 41 11.72 -57.47 22.03
C PHE A 41 11.45 -57.28 20.51
N THR A 42 12.12 -56.43 19.73
CA THR A 42 13.53 -56.02 19.73
C THR A 42 13.70 -54.65 19.06
N LEU A 43 14.35 -53.67 19.70
CA LEU A 43 14.76 -52.40 19.04
C LEU A 43 16.14 -51.85 19.50
N THR A 44 17.01 -52.70 20.07
CA THR A 44 18.30 -52.27 20.64
C THR A 44 19.54 -52.69 19.83
N ALA A 45 19.41 -52.90 18.51
CA ALA A 45 20.57 -53.19 17.64
C ALA A 45 20.34 -52.99 16.12
N LEU A 46 20.32 -51.75 15.60
CA LEU A 46 20.88 -51.45 14.26
C LEU A 46 21.11 -49.95 13.99
N ILE A 47 22.27 -49.40 14.37
CA ILE A 47 22.80 -48.15 13.77
C ILE A 47 24.30 -48.32 13.50
N GLN A 48 24.63 -49.04 12.41
CA GLN A 48 26.00 -49.22 11.95
C GLN A 48 26.66 -47.86 11.63
N SER A 49 27.97 -47.76 11.88
CA SER A 49 28.72 -46.49 11.74
C SER A 49 28.77 -45.94 10.31
N LYS A 50 28.73 -46.83 9.30
CA LYS A 50 28.87 -46.50 7.88
C LYS A 50 27.77 -45.56 7.35
N ASP A 51 26.54 -45.71 7.84
CA ASP A 51 25.41 -44.89 7.41
C ASP A 51 25.29 -43.57 8.18
N ARG A 52 25.93 -43.45 9.35
CA ARG A 52 26.02 -42.16 10.08
C ARG A 52 26.75 -41.11 9.24
N PHE A 53 27.80 -41.50 8.53
CA PHE A 53 28.49 -40.63 7.57
C PHE A 53 27.59 -40.25 6.39
N LYS A 54 26.75 -41.17 5.87
CA LYS A 54 25.77 -40.86 4.82
C LYS A 54 24.68 -39.91 5.29
N LEU A 55 24.13 -40.10 6.50
CA LEU A 55 23.13 -39.18 7.07
C LEU A 55 23.73 -37.79 7.34
N LEU A 56 24.96 -37.71 7.84
CA LEU A 56 25.66 -36.43 8.00
C LEU A 56 25.91 -35.76 6.65
N PHE A 57 26.31 -36.50 5.61
CA PHE A 57 26.53 -35.98 4.27
C PHE A 57 25.23 -35.53 3.58
N LEU A 58 24.14 -36.29 3.71
CA LEU A 58 22.79 -35.90 3.27
C LEU A 58 22.28 -34.66 4.02
N GLY A 59 22.51 -34.58 5.33
CA GLY A 59 22.20 -33.39 6.13
C GLY A 59 22.99 -32.18 5.67
N PHE A 60 24.29 -32.34 5.38
CA PHE A 60 25.15 -31.28 4.86
C PHE A 60 24.69 -30.82 3.47
N ILE A 61 24.28 -31.74 2.59
CA ILE A 61 23.69 -31.43 1.28
C ILE A 61 22.36 -30.70 1.43
N MET A 62 21.49 -31.07 2.37
CA MET A 62 20.25 -30.32 2.66
C MET A 62 20.51 -28.90 3.16
N VAL A 63 21.51 -28.72 4.05
CA VAL A 63 21.95 -27.40 4.51
C VAL A 63 22.54 -26.59 3.34
N PHE A 64 23.31 -27.21 2.44
CA PHE A 64 23.89 -26.52 1.29
C PHE A 64 22.82 -26.11 0.25
N LEU A 65 21.83 -26.97 -0.03
CA LEU A 65 20.70 -26.65 -0.91
C LEU A 65 19.81 -25.54 -0.31
N SER A 66 19.61 -25.50 1.00
CA SER A 66 18.77 -24.48 1.64
C SER A 66 19.44 -23.11 1.73
N VAL A 67 20.78 -23.03 1.69
CA VAL A 67 21.53 -21.76 1.53
C VAL A 67 21.55 -21.29 0.07
N LEU A 68 21.45 -22.20 -0.90
CA LEU A 68 21.41 -21.90 -2.34
C LEU A 68 20.00 -21.55 -2.87
N GLN A 69 19.12 -20.97 -2.06
CA GLN A 69 17.94 -20.30 -2.59
C GLN A 69 18.38 -19.05 -3.37
N PRO A 70 18.14 -18.96 -4.69
CA PRO A 70 18.46 -17.74 -5.43
C PRO A 70 17.63 -16.60 -4.85
N ASN A 71 18.26 -15.44 -4.65
CA ASN A 71 17.55 -14.22 -4.28
C ASN A 71 16.60 -13.83 -5.42
N VAL A 72 15.36 -14.34 -5.38
CA VAL A 72 14.27 -13.99 -6.29
C VAL A 72 13.91 -12.54 -6.07
N ALA A 73 14.66 -11.67 -6.75
CA ALA A 73 14.41 -10.25 -6.89
C ALA A 73 13.02 -10.09 -7.51
N ARG A 74 12.01 -9.93 -6.64
CA ARG A 74 10.60 -9.85 -7.04
C ARG A 74 10.47 -8.77 -8.12
N ALA A 75 10.13 -9.19 -9.33
CA ALA A 75 10.03 -8.30 -10.47
C ALA A 75 9.09 -7.13 -10.11
N GLN A 76 9.56 -5.90 -10.35
CA GLN A 76 8.76 -4.72 -10.06
C GLN A 76 7.52 -4.77 -10.95
N SER A 77 6.34 -4.80 -10.35
CA SER A 77 5.09 -4.86 -11.10
C SER A 77 4.93 -3.62 -11.97
N THR A 78 4.36 -3.78 -13.17
CA THR A 78 4.17 -2.72 -14.15
C THR A 78 2.69 -2.60 -14.55
N ILE A 79 2.31 -1.43 -15.08
CA ILE A 79 1.04 -1.19 -15.76
C ILE A 79 1.37 -0.73 -17.18
N LEU A 80 0.77 -1.37 -18.18
CA LEU A 80 0.85 -0.91 -19.56
C LEU A 80 -0.02 0.34 -19.74
N ARG A 81 0.55 1.43 -20.25
CA ARG A 81 -0.12 2.70 -20.55
C ARG A 81 0.46 3.26 -21.85
N GLU A 82 -0.37 3.46 -22.87
CA GLU A 82 0.04 3.99 -24.19
C GLU A 82 1.29 3.28 -24.75
N GLY A 83 1.22 1.95 -24.85
CA GLY A 83 2.29 1.07 -25.35
C GLY A 83 3.49 0.87 -24.41
N MET A 84 3.67 1.72 -23.38
CA MET A 84 4.81 1.67 -22.46
C MET A 84 4.49 0.97 -21.14
N ALA A 85 5.46 0.22 -20.61
CA ALA A 85 5.38 -0.40 -19.30
C ALA A 85 5.84 0.57 -18.20
N TYR A 86 4.91 1.08 -17.39
CA TYR A 86 5.19 1.95 -16.27
C TYR A 86 5.35 1.14 -14.97
N PRO A 87 6.45 1.29 -14.20
CA PRO A 87 6.63 0.58 -12.94
C PRO A 87 5.67 1.11 -11.87
N ILE A 88 4.93 0.23 -11.20
CA ILE A 88 4.15 0.58 -10.01
C ILE A 88 5.13 0.88 -8.88
N PRO A 89 5.08 2.04 -8.22
CA PRO A 89 5.94 2.31 -7.07
C PRO A 89 5.68 1.34 -5.91
N PRO A 90 6.72 0.83 -5.22
CA PRO A 90 6.54 -0.06 -4.08
C PRO A 90 5.59 0.53 -3.02
N THR A 91 4.66 -0.26 -2.49
CA THR A 91 3.79 0.17 -1.40
C THR A 91 4.63 0.48 -0.15
N THR A 92 4.39 1.62 0.48
CA THR A 92 4.98 1.99 1.78
C THR A 92 3.86 2.39 2.73
N ALA A 93 4.08 2.31 4.05
CA ALA A 93 3.08 2.68 5.05
C ALA A 93 2.59 4.13 4.93
N ASN A 94 3.40 5.02 4.35
CA ASN A 94 3.08 6.43 4.16
C ASN A 94 2.63 6.76 2.73
N ARG A 95 2.72 5.83 1.75
CA ARG A 95 2.37 6.13 0.35
C ARG A 95 0.89 6.41 0.22
N MET A 96 0.55 7.64 -0.17
CA MET A 96 -0.84 8.04 -0.40
C MET A 96 -1.25 7.74 -1.84
N PHE A 97 -0.48 8.22 -2.82
CA PHE A 97 -0.70 7.95 -4.25
C PHE A 97 0.58 8.21 -5.05
N PHE A 98 0.54 7.97 -6.37
CA PHE A 98 1.64 8.33 -7.28
C PHE A 98 1.14 8.93 -8.61
N LEU A 99 1.98 9.71 -9.28
CA LEU A 99 1.71 10.37 -10.56
C LEU A 99 2.76 9.96 -11.61
N GLN A 100 2.30 9.50 -12.78
CA GLN A 100 3.11 9.16 -13.95
C GLN A 100 2.65 9.95 -15.18
N ARG A 101 3.48 10.04 -16.21
CA ARG A 101 3.16 10.74 -17.45
C ARG A 101 3.99 10.26 -18.64
N THR A 102 3.56 10.53 -19.86
CA THR A 102 4.46 10.49 -21.01
C THR A 102 5.43 11.69 -21.01
N PRO A 103 6.58 11.60 -21.71
CA PRO A 103 7.11 10.45 -22.45
C PRO A 103 8.04 9.53 -21.62
N ASN A 104 8.07 9.62 -20.29
CA ASN A 104 9.06 8.91 -19.47
C ASN A 104 8.48 8.27 -18.21
N THR A 105 8.97 7.08 -17.87
CA THR A 105 8.49 6.24 -16.75
C THR A 105 8.88 6.73 -15.35
N ASN A 106 9.50 7.91 -15.23
CA ASN A 106 9.81 8.50 -13.93
C ASN A 106 8.51 8.84 -13.20
N THR A 107 8.43 8.46 -11.93
CA THR A 107 7.19 8.55 -11.15
C THR A 107 7.36 9.55 -10.02
N ILE A 108 6.34 10.36 -9.78
CA ILE A 108 6.27 11.21 -8.58
C ILE A 108 5.50 10.44 -7.53
N ALA A 109 6.17 10.11 -6.43
CA ALA A 109 5.50 9.57 -5.26
C ALA A 109 4.96 10.72 -4.40
N CYS A 110 3.75 10.57 -3.87
CA CYS A 110 3.21 11.40 -2.81
C CYS A 110 3.04 10.56 -1.55
N ASP A 111 3.93 10.77 -0.57
CA ASP A 111 3.90 10.08 0.71
C ASP A 111 3.47 11.07 1.83
N LEU A 112 2.78 10.55 2.85
CA LEU A 112 2.42 11.26 4.07
C LEU A 112 3.68 11.70 4.83
N ASN A 113 3.75 12.98 5.20
CA ASN A 113 4.90 13.55 5.89
C ASN A 113 4.73 13.39 7.40
N VAL A 114 5.28 12.30 7.92
CA VAL A 114 5.20 11.90 9.33
C VAL A 114 6.54 12.19 10.03
N GLY A 115 6.49 12.83 11.19
CA GLY A 115 7.66 13.07 12.03
C GLY A 115 8.15 11.82 12.76
N SER A 116 9.32 11.91 13.40
CA SER A 116 9.89 10.82 14.22
C SER A 116 8.99 10.41 15.40
N ASN A 117 8.08 11.28 15.82
CA ASN A 117 7.05 11.03 16.84
C ASN A 117 5.78 10.34 16.31
N GLY A 118 5.74 9.93 15.03
CA GLY A 118 4.57 9.31 14.40
C GLY A 118 3.43 10.26 14.05
N GLN A 119 3.59 11.58 14.27
CA GLN A 119 2.56 12.57 13.97
C GLN A 119 2.73 13.18 12.58
N VAL A 120 1.63 13.51 11.91
CA VAL A 120 1.66 14.20 10.60
C VAL A 120 2.05 15.66 10.79
N ASN A 121 2.97 16.15 9.95
CA ASN A 121 3.39 17.55 9.95
C ASN A 121 2.24 18.45 9.48
N ALA A 122 1.60 19.18 10.39
CA ALA A 122 0.42 20.00 10.08
C ALA A 122 0.67 21.15 9.10
N LYS A 123 1.92 21.63 8.95
CA LYS A 123 2.26 22.68 7.97
C LYS A 123 2.48 22.12 6.56
N ILE A 124 3.03 20.91 6.46
CA ILE A 124 3.35 20.24 5.19
C ILE A 124 2.98 18.75 5.35
N PRO A 125 1.70 18.35 5.26
CA PRO A 125 1.27 16.99 5.61
C PRO A 125 1.59 15.94 4.52
N LEU A 126 1.98 16.38 3.32
CA LEU A 126 2.37 15.53 2.19
C LEU A 126 3.76 15.93 1.68
N LYS A 127 4.63 14.95 1.39
CA LYS A 127 5.90 15.16 0.69
C LYS A 127 5.87 14.47 -0.68
N THR A 128 6.11 15.26 -1.73
CA THR A 128 6.32 14.75 -3.09
C THR A 128 7.81 14.61 -3.42
N TYR A 129 8.18 13.56 -4.17
CA TYR A 129 9.55 13.32 -4.62
C TYR A 129 9.60 12.42 -5.88
N TRP A 130 10.70 12.45 -6.62
CA TRP A 130 10.91 11.59 -7.79
C TRP A 130 11.38 10.20 -7.40
N LEU A 131 10.84 9.20 -8.09
CA LEU A 131 11.41 7.87 -8.29
C LEU A 131 11.90 7.81 -9.74
N ARG A 132 13.22 7.86 -9.92
CA ARG A 132 13.86 7.80 -11.25
C ARG A 132 14.18 6.35 -11.60
N TYR A 133 13.46 5.79 -12.55
CA TYR A 133 13.60 4.38 -12.95
C TYR A 133 14.64 4.14 -14.05
N GLY A 134 15.03 5.18 -14.80
CA GLY A 134 16.13 5.09 -15.76
C GLY A 134 17.50 4.82 -15.13
N ASP A 135 17.69 5.18 -13.85
CA ASP A 135 18.97 5.03 -13.14
C ASP A 135 19.04 3.79 -12.22
N SER A 136 17.94 3.04 -12.03
CA SER A 136 17.88 1.82 -11.21
C SER A 136 16.52 1.11 -11.30
N PRO A 137 16.45 -0.24 -11.37
CA PRO A 137 15.18 -0.99 -11.36
C PRO A 137 14.28 -0.73 -10.15
N LYS A 138 14.85 -0.37 -8.99
CA LYS A 138 14.09 -0.04 -7.76
C LYS A 138 13.60 1.41 -7.71
N GLY A 139 14.03 2.25 -8.65
CA GLY A 139 13.79 3.69 -8.68
C GLY A 139 14.68 4.45 -7.70
N GLN A 140 15.59 5.30 -8.18
CA GLN A 140 16.36 6.17 -7.29
C GLN A 140 15.44 7.27 -6.72
N LYS A 141 15.35 7.38 -5.38
CA LYS A 141 14.68 8.50 -4.73
C LYS A 141 15.50 9.77 -4.90
N LYS A 142 14.95 10.78 -5.58
CA LYS A 142 15.55 12.12 -5.67
C LYS A 142 14.55 13.17 -5.21
N ASP A 143 14.95 13.98 -4.24
CA ASP A 143 14.13 15.13 -3.83
C ASP A 143 13.96 16.11 -4.99
N LEU A 144 12.75 16.68 -5.09
CA LEU A 144 12.44 17.70 -6.09
C LEU A 144 13.37 18.90 -5.87
N ASN A 145 14.07 19.34 -6.93
CA ASN A 145 14.85 20.59 -6.87
C ASN A 145 13.91 21.78 -6.60
N PHE A 146 14.42 22.86 -6.01
CA PHE A 146 13.62 23.97 -5.47
C PHE A 146 12.63 24.58 -6.48
N ILE A 147 13.05 24.68 -7.75
CA ILE A 147 12.21 25.14 -8.88
C ILE A 147 11.10 24.12 -9.21
N GLN A 148 11.40 22.81 -9.20
CA GLN A 148 10.41 21.76 -9.47
C GLN A 148 9.34 21.64 -8.36
N ARG A 149 9.70 21.97 -7.11
CA ARG A 149 8.76 22.05 -5.98
C ARG A 149 7.70 23.15 -6.15
N HIS A 150 8.03 24.27 -6.79
CA HIS A 150 7.11 25.39 -6.96
C HIS A 150 6.23 25.29 -8.21
N PHE A 151 6.80 24.95 -9.37
CA PHE A 151 6.14 25.27 -10.65
C PHE A 151 5.42 24.11 -11.36
N ALA A 152 5.85 22.86 -11.19
CA ALA A 152 5.29 21.74 -11.96
C ALA A 152 4.45 20.76 -11.12
N TYR A 153 4.93 20.39 -9.92
CA TYR A 153 4.33 19.36 -9.07
C TYR A 153 4.27 19.76 -7.60
N GLY A 154 4.23 21.06 -7.34
CA GLY A 154 3.86 21.59 -6.02
C GLY A 154 2.41 21.23 -5.69
N LEU A 155 2.17 20.94 -4.42
CA LEU A 155 0.82 20.81 -3.87
C LEU A 155 0.49 22.09 -3.12
N ASN A 156 -0.57 22.79 -3.53
CA ASN A 156 -1.18 23.81 -2.70
C ASN A 156 -2.03 23.10 -1.65
N ILE A 157 -1.75 23.28 -0.36
CA ILE A 157 -2.44 22.59 0.73
C ILE A 157 -3.11 23.63 1.64
N LYS A 158 -4.42 23.46 1.90
CA LYS A 158 -5.20 24.23 2.86
C LYS A 158 -5.67 23.31 3.99
N GLN A 159 -5.33 23.65 5.23
CA GLN A 159 -5.88 22.98 6.41
C GLN A 159 -7.37 23.33 6.56
N ARG A 160 -8.20 22.36 6.96
CA ARG A 160 -9.67 22.48 7.10
C ARG A 160 -10.18 22.14 8.51
N GLY A 161 -9.30 22.10 9.51
CA GLY A 161 -9.60 21.61 10.86
C GLY A 161 -9.58 20.09 10.96
N ASP A 162 -9.78 19.54 12.17
CA ASP A 162 -10.09 18.13 12.47
C ASP A 162 -9.27 17.02 11.76
N GLY A 163 -7.99 17.26 11.46
CA GLY A 163 -7.19 16.30 10.68
C GLY A 163 -7.65 16.17 9.21
N LYS A 164 -8.17 17.25 8.64
CA LYS A 164 -8.62 17.36 7.24
C LYS A 164 -7.77 18.40 6.53
N TYR A 165 -7.25 18.06 5.35
CA TYR A 165 -6.55 18.99 4.46
C TYR A 165 -7.12 18.86 3.05
N GLU A 166 -7.41 19.99 2.43
CA GLU A 166 -7.78 20.09 1.02
C GLU A 166 -6.55 20.51 0.22
N PHE A 167 -6.31 19.90 -0.93
CA PHE A 167 -5.14 20.22 -1.75
C PHE A 167 -5.36 19.99 -3.24
N TRP A 168 -4.57 20.67 -4.07
CA TRP A 168 -4.55 20.52 -5.53
C TRP A 168 -3.13 20.71 -6.05
N PHE A 169 -2.87 20.24 -7.27
CA PHE A 169 -1.60 20.53 -7.95
C PHE A 169 -1.56 22.00 -8.37
N VAL A 170 -0.42 22.67 -8.19
CA VAL A 170 -0.19 24.04 -8.69
C VAL A 170 -0.53 24.15 -10.18
N SER A 171 -0.21 23.12 -10.95
CA SER A 171 -0.46 22.98 -12.39
C SER A 171 -1.89 22.58 -12.79
N TYR A 172 -2.77 22.22 -11.84
CA TYR A 172 -4.17 21.89 -12.15
C TYR A 172 -5.12 22.18 -10.97
N LYS A 173 -5.48 23.45 -10.82
CA LYS A 173 -6.36 23.98 -9.75
C LYS A 173 -7.77 23.38 -9.74
N LYS A 174 -8.27 22.89 -10.89
CA LYS A 174 -9.66 22.41 -11.06
C LYS A 174 -9.96 21.12 -10.28
N TYR A 175 -8.95 20.31 -9.95
CA TYR A 175 -9.12 19.03 -9.27
C TYR A 175 -8.66 19.09 -7.81
N HIS A 176 -9.61 19.34 -6.91
CA HIS A 176 -9.39 19.34 -5.46
C HIS A 176 -9.43 17.90 -4.91
N MET A 177 -8.43 17.57 -4.10
CA MET A 177 -8.26 16.32 -3.38
C MET A 177 -8.27 16.57 -1.86
N TYR A 178 -8.55 15.53 -1.08
CA TYR A 178 -8.74 15.63 0.37
C TYR A 178 -7.89 14.59 1.09
N LEU A 179 -6.93 15.03 1.89
CA LEU A 179 -6.22 14.18 2.84
C LEU A 179 -7.03 14.16 4.14
N LEU A 180 -7.56 12.99 4.48
CA LEU A 180 -8.45 12.79 5.63
C LEU A 180 -7.92 11.67 6.54
N GLN A 181 -8.00 11.89 7.85
CA GLN A 181 -7.84 10.82 8.82
C GLN A 181 -9.17 10.07 9.00
N THR A 182 -9.14 8.75 8.84
CA THR A 182 -10.29 7.88 9.13
C THR A 182 -10.36 7.51 10.61
N LYS A 183 -11.51 6.99 11.06
CA LYS A 183 -11.74 6.58 12.46
C LYS A 183 -10.69 5.58 12.98
N ASP A 184 -10.14 4.74 12.10
CA ASP A 184 -9.07 3.77 12.40
C ASP A 184 -7.69 4.42 12.62
N GLY A 185 -7.60 5.76 12.73
CA GLY A 185 -6.36 6.53 12.79
C GLY A 185 -5.59 6.62 11.47
N LYS A 186 -5.92 5.78 10.48
CA LYS A 186 -5.27 5.73 9.16
C LYS A 186 -5.61 6.94 8.30
N TRP A 187 -4.58 7.50 7.66
CA TRP A 187 -4.68 8.59 6.69
C TRP A 187 -4.88 8.04 5.28
N ARG A 188 -5.73 8.71 4.48
CA ARG A 188 -5.94 8.39 3.06
C ARG A 188 -6.17 9.69 2.26
N VAL A 189 -5.74 9.70 1.01
CA VAL A 189 -6.11 10.75 0.04
C VAL A 189 -7.35 10.31 -0.71
N TYR A 190 -8.33 11.20 -0.77
CA TYR A 190 -9.57 11.03 -1.53
C TYR A 190 -9.62 12.02 -2.69
N GLY A 191 -10.20 11.59 -3.81
CA GLY A 191 -10.53 12.41 -4.96
C GLY A 191 -11.92 12.08 -5.48
N LYS A 192 -12.47 12.94 -6.34
CA LYS A 192 -13.76 12.70 -7.00
C LYS A 192 -13.52 11.91 -8.29
N ILE A 193 -13.89 10.62 -8.31
CA ILE A 193 -13.70 9.72 -9.47
C ILE A 193 -15.06 9.09 -9.80
N ASN A 194 -15.52 9.25 -11.05
CA ASN A 194 -16.85 8.82 -11.51
C ASN A 194 -17.97 9.32 -10.58
N ASP A 195 -17.89 10.62 -10.27
CA ASP A 195 -18.70 11.38 -9.30
C ASP A 195 -18.68 10.90 -7.83
N LYS A 196 -18.01 9.79 -7.51
CA LYS A 196 -17.87 9.23 -6.16
C LYS A 196 -16.64 9.76 -5.43
N LEU A 197 -16.68 9.73 -4.09
CA LEU A 197 -15.53 10.05 -3.24
C LEU A 197 -14.66 8.80 -3.03
N THR A 198 -13.58 8.71 -3.80
CA THR A 198 -12.78 7.49 -4.00
C THR A 198 -11.37 7.68 -3.43
N VAL A 199 -10.78 6.65 -2.81
CA VAL A 199 -9.39 6.70 -2.33
C VAL A 199 -8.45 6.67 -3.54
N LEU A 200 -7.72 7.75 -3.77
CA LEU A 200 -6.84 7.88 -4.93
C LEU A 200 -5.62 6.97 -4.79
N GLY A 201 -5.37 6.12 -5.80
CA GLY A 201 -4.18 5.26 -5.87
C GLY A 201 -3.13 5.75 -6.87
N SER A 202 -3.54 6.14 -8.07
CA SER A 202 -2.63 6.71 -9.08
C SER A 202 -3.27 7.76 -9.98
N ILE A 203 -2.40 8.64 -10.50
CA ILE A 203 -2.69 9.57 -11.59
C ILE A 203 -1.78 9.23 -12.77
N PHE A 204 -2.30 9.26 -13.98
CA PHE A 204 -1.53 9.25 -15.22
C PHE A 204 -1.89 10.45 -16.08
N ILE A 205 -0.90 11.12 -16.65
CA ILE A 205 -1.09 12.26 -17.55
C ILE A 205 -0.58 11.87 -18.94
N TYR A 206 -1.46 11.75 -19.91
CA TYR A 206 -1.05 11.57 -21.30
C TYR A 206 -0.76 12.92 -21.94
N ILE A 207 0.49 13.10 -22.32
CA ILE A 207 1.06 14.29 -22.96
C ILE A 207 1.48 13.92 -24.39
N ASN A 208 0.94 14.64 -25.37
CA ASN A 208 1.16 14.42 -26.80
C ASN A 208 1.71 15.69 -27.44
N GLY A 209 3.00 15.97 -27.18
CA GLY A 209 3.66 17.19 -27.63
C GLY A 209 3.42 18.42 -26.74
N GLY A 210 3.45 19.61 -27.34
CA GLY A 210 3.62 20.88 -26.63
C GLY A 210 5.07 21.11 -26.13
N SER A 211 5.26 22.08 -25.25
CA SER A 211 6.58 22.42 -24.70
C SER A 211 6.75 21.95 -23.25
N PHE A 212 7.97 22.01 -22.70
CA PHE A 212 8.23 21.69 -21.29
C PHE A 212 7.41 22.56 -20.31
N TRP A 213 7.09 23.80 -20.71
CA TRP A 213 6.34 24.77 -19.91
C TRP A 213 4.83 24.78 -20.21
N ASN A 214 4.42 24.41 -21.43
CA ASN A 214 3.03 24.28 -21.86
C ASN A 214 2.85 22.96 -22.63
N PRO A 215 2.77 21.81 -21.93
CA PRO A 215 2.54 20.50 -22.56
C PRO A 215 1.14 20.46 -23.19
N HIS A 216 0.98 19.74 -24.29
CA HIS A 216 -0.34 19.37 -24.80
C HIS A 216 -0.79 18.11 -24.03
N VAL A 217 -1.93 18.20 -23.32
CA VAL A 217 -2.41 17.15 -22.43
C VAL A 217 -3.76 16.67 -22.97
N ASP A 218 -3.76 15.47 -23.54
CA ASP A 218 -4.92 14.87 -24.19
C ASP A 218 -5.91 14.34 -23.14
N TYR A 219 -5.38 13.73 -22.07
CA TYR A 219 -6.18 13.33 -20.91
C TYR A 219 -5.36 13.16 -19.62
N VAL A 220 -6.05 13.24 -18.48
CA VAL A 220 -5.58 12.78 -17.17
C VAL A 220 -6.43 11.57 -16.74
N GLU A 221 -5.82 10.41 -16.53
CA GLU A 221 -6.46 9.21 -15.99
C GLU A 221 -6.25 9.14 -14.47
N LEU A 222 -7.35 9.07 -13.74
CA LEU A 222 -7.41 8.91 -12.30
C LEU A 222 -7.79 7.46 -12.00
N ARG A 223 -7.07 6.81 -11.09
CA ARG A 223 -7.44 5.48 -10.56
C ARG A 223 -7.46 5.48 -9.05
N GLY A 224 -8.48 4.87 -8.46
CA GLY A 224 -8.62 4.74 -7.02
C GLY A 224 -9.50 3.55 -6.62
N GLN A 225 -9.67 3.36 -5.32
CA GLN A 225 -10.54 2.33 -4.76
C GLN A 225 -11.68 2.97 -3.95
N ASP A 226 -12.91 2.56 -4.22
CA ASP A 226 -14.06 2.88 -3.37
C ASP A 226 -14.01 2.00 -2.11
N LEU A 227 -14.04 2.62 -0.93
CA LEU A 227 -14.01 1.89 0.35
C LEU A 227 -15.35 1.23 0.70
N SER A 228 -16.45 1.61 0.05
CA SER A 228 -17.78 1.07 0.33
C SER A 228 -18.07 -0.21 -0.47
N SER A 229 -17.71 -0.26 -1.76
CA SER A 229 -17.85 -1.46 -2.61
C SER A 229 -16.56 -2.27 -2.79
N GLY A 230 -15.39 -1.72 -2.42
CA GLY A 230 -14.07 -2.34 -2.61
C GLY A 230 -13.55 -2.31 -4.04
N LYS A 231 -14.30 -1.77 -5.00
CA LYS A 231 -13.98 -1.79 -6.44
C LYS A 231 -12.93 -0.74 -6.82
N GLU A 232 -12.15 -1.04 -7.86
CA GLU A 232 -11.36 -0.02 -8.56
C GLU A 232 -12.30 0.88 -9.38
N GLU A 233 -12.12 2.19 -9.25
CA GLU A 233 -12.80 3.23 -10.03
C GLU A 233 -11.75 3.95 -10.89
N VAL A 234 -12.04 4.08 -12.18
CA VAL A 234 -11.15 4.71 -13.17
C VAL A 234 -11.94 5.77 -13.94
N GLN A 235 -11.38 6.98 -14.05
CA GLN A 235 -11.95 8.08 -14.83
C GLN A 235 -10.86 8.73 -15.70
N ARG A 236 -11.21 9.16 -16.91
CA ARG A 236 -10.37 10.04 -17.74
C ARG A 236 -10.97 11.44 -17.80
N LEU A 237 -10.14 12.46 -17.63
CA LEU A 237 -10.50 13.88 -17.75
C LEU A 237 -9.84 14.45 -19.01
N THR A 238 -10.63 14.95 -19.95
CA THR A 238 -10.17 15.48 -21.25
C THR A 238 -10.11 17.00 -21.31
N ASP A 239 -11.01 17.72 -20.63
CA ASP A 239 -11.08 19.18 -20.63
C ASP A 239 -10.03 19.85 -19.72
N VAL A 240 -8.78 19.38 -19.80
CA VAL A 240 -7.68 19.78 -18.91
C VAL A 240 -7.32 21.27 -19.06
N LYS A 241 -7.56 21.87 -20.24
CA LYS A 241 -7.19 23.27 -20.52
C LYS A 241 -8.31 24.30 -20.40
N LYS A 242 -9.53 24.05 -20.92
CA LYS A 242 -10.64 25.04 -20.96
C LYS A 242 -10.87 25.66 -19.59
N ASP A 243 -10.69 26.97 -19.43
CA ASP A 243 -11.18 27.67 -18.23
C ASP A 243 -12.67 28.02 -18.40
N PRO A 244 -13.48 28.00 -17.31
CA PRO A 244 -14.92 28.25 -17.43
C PRO A 244 -15.27 29.64 -17.97
N ASP A 245 -14.40 30.63 -17.74
CA ASP A 245 -14.67 32.04 -18.03
C ASP A 245 -14.39 32.43 -19.50
N GLU A 246 -13.82 31.55 -20.34
CA GLU A 246 -13.75 31.74 -21.80
C GLU A 246 -15.09 31.44 -22.51
N GLY A 247 -16.16 31.17 -21.75
CA GLY A 247 -17.46 30.70 -22.24
C GLY A 247 -18.51 31.77 -22.57
N HIS A 248 -18.26 33.06 -22.33
CA HIS A 248 -19.21 34.16 -22.59
C HIS A 248 -18.54 35.40 -23.19
N ASP A 249 -19.38 36.28 -23.76
CA ASP A 249 -19.08 37.63 -24.24
C ASP A 249 -18.05 37.79 -25.39
N LYS A 250 -18.37 37.19 -26.54
CA LYS A 250 -18.11 37.80 -27.86
C LYS A 250 -19.32 37.70 -28.82
N ALA A 251 -20.35 38.48 -28.51
CA ALA A 251 -21.39 38.88 -29.45
C ALA A 251 -21.49 40.41 -29.43
N GLY A 252 -21.05 41.05 -30.51
CA GLY A 252 -20.98 42.50 -30.73
C GLY A 252 -20.51 42.80 -32.13
#